data_AF-A0A973MQJ1-F1
#
_entry.id   AF-A0A973MQJ1-F1
#
_cell.length_a   1.000
_cell.length_b   1.000
_cell.length_c   1.000
_cell.angle_alpha   90.00
_cell.angle_beta   90.00
_cell.angle_gamma   90.00
#
_symmetry.space_group_name_H-M   'P 1'
#
loop_
_entity.id
_entity.type
_entity.pdbx_description
1 polymer ?
#
loop_
_entity_poly.entity_id
_entity_poly.type
_entity_poly.pdbx_seq_one_letter_code
_entity_poly.pdbx_strand_id
1 'polypeptide(L)'
;MTNKITAALEDGAKKLGKTLGEDAGKSIKALYHDTHARLKKVSHNYLEADAKHAAEIEKLAKGETPVYHMADDGSIRRLHPGGGHSELTAEDKERLGLDEANIGRPRLGERNARLKTDQEGKDTPRPQVSSQQVTAGSTDLSVATQMARHADQGYGGLDRKGNFTSNNYAAARVDGANGKGDFILVARSNGYRHSERMIGTPFLRQGEENRITQLYTERAPCDTGVNCSAWMAERLPNTAVTHSFGAGNDEMQFYLPELQASR
;
A
#
# COMPACT_ATOMS: atom_id res chain seq x y z
N MET A 1 18.39 -4.75 -43.38
CA MET A 1 19.15 -5.79 -42.65
C MET A 1 19.03 -5.49 -41.16
N THR A 2 18.09 -6.13 -40.48
CA THR A 2 17.75 -5.83 -39.08
C THR A 2 18.74 -6.55 -38.17
N ASN A 3 19.33 -5.80 -37.24
CA ASN A 3 20.52 -6.18 -36.47
C ASN A 3 20.22 -7.32 -35.49
N LYS A 4 21.05 -8.36 -35.46
CA LYS A 4 20.87 -9.55 -34.59
C LYS A 4 20.86 -9.22 -33.09
N ILE A 5 21.37 -8.05 -32.70
CA ILE A 5 21.43 -7.57 -31.31
C ILE A 5 20.05 -7.14 -30.81
N THR A 6 19.20 -6.51 -31.63
CA THR A 6 17.84 -6.11 -31.22
C THR A 6 16.94 -7.33 -31.06
N ALA A 7 17.10 -8.35 -31.90
CA ALA A 7 16.38 -9.62 -31.75
C ALA A 7 16.78 -10.35 -30.45
N ALA A 8 18.06 -10.31 -30.06
CA ALA A 8 18.51 -10.93 -28.82
C ALA A 8 18.04 -10.17 -27.55
N LEU A 9 17.92 -8.84 -27.63
CA LEU A 9 17.39 -8.01 -26.54
C LEU A 9 15.87 -8.20 -26.34
N GLU A 10 15.11 -8.26 -27.44
CA GLU A 10 13.67 -8.55 -27.39
C GLU A 10 13.38 -9.96 -26.87
N ASP A 11 14.20 -10.94 -27.23
CA ASP A 11 14.06 -12.32 -26.76
C ASP A 11 14.49 -12.46 -25.28
N GLY A 12 15.49 -11.69 -24.84
CA GLY A 12 15.90 -11.57 -23.44
C GLY A 12 14.82 -10.94 -22.56
N ALA A 13 14.18 -9.86 -23.02
CA ALA A 13 13.08 -9.22 -22.31
C ALA A 13 11.81 -10.09 -22.27
N LYS A 14 11.49 -10.81 -23.36
CA LYS A 14 10.37 -11.78 -23.38
C LYS A 14 10.59 -12.96 -22.45
N LYS A 15 11.82 -13.50 -22.38
CA LYS A 15 12.14 -14.62 -21.50
C LYS A 15 12.15 -14.20 -20.04
N LEU A 16 12.76 -13.06 -19.71
CA LEU A 16 12.74 -12.51 -18.34
C LEU A 16 11.32 -12.15 -17.88
N GLY A 17 10.50 -11.55 -18.75
CA GLY A 17 9.11 -11.22 -18.44
C GLY A 17 8.22 -12.44 -18.22
N LYS A 18 8.40 -13.51 -19.01
CA LYS A 18 7.66 -14.77 -18.82
C LYS A 18 8.09 -15.50 -17.56
N THR A 19 9.39 -15.62 -17.28
CA THR A 19 9.86 -16.38 -16.11
C THR A 19 9.54 -15.66 -14.80
N LEU A 20 9.70 -14.33 -14.74
CA LEU A 20 9.34 -13.56 -13.54
C LEU A 20 7.82 -13.52 -13.31
N GLY A 21 7.01 -13.39 -14.38
CA GLY A 21 5.56 -13.38 -14.26
C GLY A 21 4.96 -14.75 -13.92
N GLU A 22 5.49 -15.83 -14.48
CA GLU A 22 5.01 -17.19 -14.19
C GLU A 22 5.40 -17.65 -12.79
N ASP A 23 6.61 -17.31 -12.31
CA ASP A 23 7.06 -17.72 -10.98
C ASP A 23 6.47 -16.83 -9.89
N ALA A 24 6.41 -15.50 -10.06
CA ALA A 24 5.67 -14.65 -9.12
C ALA A 24 4.17 -14.98 -9.11
N GLY A 25 3.59 -15.29 -10.27
CA GLY A 25 2.20 -15.75 -10.38
C GLY A 25 1.97 -17.09 -9.68
N LYS A 26 2.93 -18.02 -9.73
CA LYS A 26 2.88 -19.29 -8.99
C LYS A 26 3.07 -19.10 -7.49
N SER A 27 3.97 -18.23 -7.04
CA SER A 27 4.18 -17.92 -5.63
C SER A 27 2.94 -17.25 -5.02
N ILE A 28 2.34 -16.29 -5.73
CA ILE A 28 1.08 -15.67 -5.33
C ILE A 28 -0.07 -16.68 -5.37
N LYS A 29 -0.12 -17.56 -6.38
CA LYS A 29 -1.13 -18.63 -6.48
C LYS A 29 -0.96 -19.70 -5.39
N ALA A 30 0.27 -20.01 -4.98
CA ALA A 30 0.57 -20.92 -3.89
C ALA A 30 0.21 -20.29 -2.54
N LEU A 31 0.55 -19.02 -2.33
CA LEU A 31 0.09 -18.22 -1.20
C LEU A 31 -1.44 -18.17 -1.15
N TYR A 32 -2.10 -17.97 -2.30
CA TYR A 32 -3.56 -17.97 -2.45
C TYR A 32 -4.18 -19.33 -2.09
N HIS A 33 -3.61 -20.44 -2.56
CA HIS A 33 -4.11 -21.78 -2.24
C HIS A 33 -3.92 -22.13 -0.75
N ASP A 34 -2.80 -21.75 -0.13
CA ASP A 34 -2.58 -21.97 1.31
C ASP A 34 -3.46 -21.06 2.16
N THR A 35 -3.66 -19.81 1.74
CA THR A 35 -4.54 -18.84 2.41
C THR A 35 -6.01 -19.27 2.30
N HIS A 36 -6.46 -19.72 1.13
CA HIS A 36 -7.80 -20.25 0.93
C HIS A 36 -8.06 -21.53 1.72
N ALA A 37 -7.06 -22.42 1.86
CA ALA A 37 -7.15 -23.61 2.69
C ALA A 37 -7.25 -23.29 4.19
N ARG A 38 -6.55 -22.25 4.66
CA ARG A 38 -6.62 -21.77 6.06
C ARG A 38 -7.90 -20.99 6.37
N LEU A 39 -8.40 -20.19 5.43
CA LEU A 39 -9.65 -19.42 5.57
C LEU A 39 -10.90 -20.31 5.58
N LYS A 40 -10.92 -21.41 4.80
CA LYS A 40 -12.04 -22.39 4.78
C LYS A 40 -12.33 -23.01 6.15
N LYS A 41 -11.38 -22.94 7.10
CA LYS A 41 -11.51 -23.51 8.45
C LYS A 41 -12.18 -22.56 9.45
N VAL A 42 -12.45 -21.30 9.09
CA VAL A 42 -13.03 -20.29 9.98
C VAL A 42 -14.34 -19.74 9.40
N SER A 43 -15.44 -20.45 9.68
CA SER A 43 -16.86 -20.01 9.69
C SER A 43 -17.61 -19.77 8.36
N HIS A 44 -18.78 -20.41 8.24
CA HIS A 44 -19.67 -20.46 7.07
C HIS A 44 -20.44 -19.16 6.71
N ASN A 45 -20.27 -18.06 7.47
CA ASN A 45 -20.95 -16.78 7.21
C ASN A 45 -20.14 -15.80 6.34
N TYR A 46 -18.93 -16.18 5.91
CA TYR A 46 -17.98 -15.30 5.21
C TYR A 46 -17.87 -15.53 3.70
N LEU A 47 -18.67 -16.44 3.11
CA LEU A 47 -18.47 -16.90 1.72
C LEU A 47 -18.48 -15.77 0.68
N GLU A 48 -19.34 -14.75 0.81
CA GLU A 48 -19.41 -13.63 -0.15
C GLU A 48 -18.28 -12.60 0.05
N ALA A 49 -17.97 -12.26 1.30
CA ALA A 49 -16.87 -11.35 1.61
C ALA A 49 -15.51 -11.96 1.24
N ASP A 50 -15.34 -13.25 1.50
CA ASP A 50 -14.14 -14.01 1.13
C ASP A 50 -14.05 -14.18 -0.38
N ALA A 51 -15.16 -14.46 -1.08
CA ALA A 51 -15.16 -14.51 -2.55
C ALA A 51 -14.81 -13.15 -3.17
N LYS A 52 -15.32 -12.04 -2.60
CA LYS A 52 -14.98 -10.69 -3.05
C LYS A 52 -13.49 -10.39 -2.82
N HIS A 53 -12.96 -10.70 -1.64
CA HIS A 53 -11.53 -10.50 -1.36
C HIS A 53 -10.65 -11.39 -2.24
N ALA A 54 -11.03 -12.65 -2.44
CA ALA A 54 -10.33 -13.56 -3.33
C ALA A 54 -10.30 -13.04 -4.77
N ALA A 55 -11.44 -12.54 -5.27
CA ALA A 55 -11.53 -11.96 -6.61
C ALA A 55 -10.69 -10.68 -6.74
N GLU A 56 -10.69 -9.79 -5.75
CA GLU A 56 -9.87 -8.58 -5.76
C GLU A 56 -8.36 -8.89 -5.68
N ILE A 57 -7.97 -9.89 -4.89
CA ILE A 57 -6.58 -10.39 -4.85
C ILE A 57 -6.21 -11.03 -6.20
N GLU A 58 -7.12 -11.77 -6.83
CA GLU A 58 -6.89 -12.36 -8.15
C GLU A 58 -6.73 -11.27 -9.22
N LYS A 59 -7.55 -10.23 -9.19
CA LYS A 59 -7.39 -9.04 -10.06
C LYS A 59 -6.02 -8.41 -9.85
N LEU A 60 -5.59 -8.24 -8.61
CA LEU A 60 -4.27 -7.70 -8.28
C LEU A 60 -3.15 -8.58 -8.85
N ALA A 61 -3.26 -9.90 -8.68
CA ALA A 61 -2.30 -10.87 -9.20
C ALA A 61 -2.24 -10.88 -10.74
N LYS A 62 -3.38 -10.64 -11.40
CA LYS A 62 -3.48 -10.46 -12.87
C LYS A 62 -3.08 -9.06 -13.34
N GLY A 63 -2.82 -8.11 -12.42
CA GLY A 63 -2.50 -6.72 -12.72
C GLY A 63 -3.69 -5.88 -13.20
N GLU A 64 -4.92 -6.35 -13.00
CA GLU A 64 -6.16 -5.68 -13.41
C GLU A 64 -6.45 -4.43 -12.56
N THR A 65 -6.14 -4.46 -11.26
CA THR A 65 -6.16 -3.27 -10.38
C THR A 65 -4.77 -2.65 -10.35
N PRO A 66 -4.60 -1.41 -10.86
CA PRO A 66 -3.35 -0.69 -10.75
C PRO A 66 -2.82 -0.54 -9.33
N VAL A 67 -1.54 -0.86 -9.14
CA VAL A 67 -0.81 -0.54 -7.91
C VAL A 67 0.25 0.48 -8.22
N TYR A 68 0.27 1.56 -7.46
CA TYR A 68 1.31 2.56 -7.50
C TYR A 68 2.07 2.56 -6.18
N HIS A 69 3.36 2.84 -6.26
CA HIS A 69 4.23 2.93 -5.11
C HIS A 69 4.83 4.34 -5.04
N MET A 70 4.59 5.03 -3.93
CA MET A 70 5.27 6.28 -3.60
C MET A 70 6.57 5.97 -2.87
N ALA A 71 7.69 6.28 -3.52
CA ALA A 71 9.01 6.11 -2.96
C ALA A 71 9.34 7.21 -1.93
N ASP A 72 10.46 7.03 -1.25
CA ASP A 72 10.94 7.91 -0.18
C ASP A 72 11.16 9.36 -0.59
N ASP A 73 11.51 9.60 -1.85
CA ASP A 73 11.69 10.93 -2.43
C ASP A 73 10.36 11.60 -2.80
N GLY A 74 9.26 10.85 -2.79
CA GLY A 74 7.92 11.29 -3.19
C GLY A 74 7.57 10.96 -4.64
N SER A 75 8.47 10.37 -5.42
CA SER A 75 8.13 9.89 -6.77
C SER A 75 7.11 8.77 -6.70
N ILE A 76 6.15 8.77 -7.62
CA ILE A 76 5.15 7.70 -7.76
C ILE A 76 5.49 6.91 -9.01
N ARG A 77 5.59 5.58 -8.87
CA ARG A 77 5.84 4.65 -9.98
C ARG A 77 4.81 3.52 -9.97
N ARG A 78 4.57 2.90 -11.11
CA ARG A 78 3.75 1.68 -11.20
C ARG A 78 4.50 0.53 -10.52
N LEU A 79 3.81 -0.20 -9.65
CA LEU A 79 4.31 -1.42 -9.02
C LEU A 79 3.66 -2.63 -9.69
N HIS A 80 4.48 -3.56 -10.16
CA HIS A 80 4.02 -4.77 -10.85
C HIS A 80 3.95 -5.98 -9.92
N PRO A 81 3.07 -6.96 -10.21
CA PRO A 81 3.15 -8.28 -9.61
C PRO A 81 4.57 -8.84 -9.76
N GLY A 82 5.24 -9.15 -8.65
CA GLY A 82 6.66 -9.54 -8.61
C GLY A 82 7.64 -8.47 -8.10
N GLY A 83 7.14 -7.27 -7.76
CA GLY A 83 7.93 -6.24 -7.05
C GLY A 83 8.77 -5.33 -7.95
N GLY A 84 8.63 -5.42 -9.27
CA GLY A 84 9.27 -4.50 -10.21
C GLY A 84 8.52 -3.17 -10.32
N HIS A 85 9.23 -2.11 -10.70
CA HIS A 85 8.63 -0.80 -11.00
C HIS A 85 8.73 -0.44 -12.49
N SER A 86 7.76 0.33 -12.98
CA SER A 86 7.89 1.09 -14.22
C SER A 86 7.48 2.54 -14.03
N GLU A 87 7.94 3.39 -14.95
CA GLU A 87 7.47 4.77 -15.03
C GLU A 87 5.96 4.85 -15.31
N LEU A 88 5.35 5.96 -14.89
CA LEU A 88 3.93 6.21 -15.12
C LEU A 88 3.67 6.52 -16.60
N THR A 89 2.71 5.81 -17.18
CA THR A 89 2.16 6.15 -18.50
C THR A 89 1.27 7.41 -18.42
N ALA A 90 0.88 7.96 -19.57
CA ALA A 90 -0.11 9.05 -19.61
C ALA A 90 -1.44 8.62 -18.98
N GLU A 91 -1.88 7.39 -19.22
CA GLU A 91 -3.11 6.84 -18.63
C GLU A 91 -2.98 6.69 -17.10
N ASP A 92 -1.82 6.29 -16.59
CA ASP A 92 -1.58 6.23 -15.15
C ASP A 92 -1.68 7.62 -14.52
N LYS A 93 -1.09 8.64 -15.17
CA LYS A 93 -1.18 10.04 -14.71
C LYS A 93 -2.62 10.54 -14.72
N GLU A 94 -3.39 10.25 -15.77
CA GLU A 94 -4.82 10.58 -15.84
C GLU A 94 -5.63 9.90 -14.74
N ARG A 95 -5.32 8.63 -14.42
CA ARG A 95 -5.98 7.85 -13.36
C ARG A 95 -5.64 8.37 -11.97
N LEU A 96 -4.36 8.69 -11.71
CA LEU A 96 -3.95 9.35 -10.48
C LEU A 96 -4.66 10.69 -10.34
N GLY A 97 -4.71 11.49 -11.42
CA GLY A 97 -5.35 12.80 -11.46
C GLY A 97 -4.71 13.81 -10.51
N LEU A 98 -3.46 13.57 -10.09
CA LEU A 98 -2.73 14.49 -9.22
C LEU A 98 -1.90 15.43 -10.07
N ASP A 99 -2.05 16.74 -9.82
CA ASP A 99 -1.17 17.72 -10.45
C ASP A 99 0.28 17.50 -10.04
N GLU A 100 1.25 17.89 -10.88
CA GLU A 100 2.68 17.76 -10.55
C GLU A 100 3.04 18.51 -9.25
N ALA A 101 2.36 19.61 -8.95
CA ALA A 101 2.52 20.34 -7.70
C ALA A 101 1.94 19.59 -6.48
N ASN A 102 1.03 18.64 -6.69
CA ASN A 102 0.35 17.86 -5.66
C ASN A 102 0.96 16.48 -5.45
N ILE A 103 1.65 15.93 -6.46
CA ILE A 103 2.42 14.70 -6.30
C ILE A 103 3.51 14.89 -5.24
N GLY A 104 3.71 13.82 -4.46
CA GLY A 104 4.85 13.67 -3.59
C GLY A 104 4.56 13.76 -2.10
N ARG A 105 5.55 13.27 -1.35
CA ARG A 105 5.54 13.17 0.09
C ARG A 105 5.21 14.50 0.79
N PRO A 106 4.70 14.46 2.03
CA PRO A 106 4.55 15.63 2.87
C PRO A 106 5.80 16.51 2.92
N ARG A 107 5.60 17.80 2.64
CA ARG A 107 6.60 18.85 2.76
C ARG A 107 6.81 19.20 4.23
N LEU A 108 8.00 19.71 4.57
CA LEU A 108 8.25 20.18 5.93
C LEU A 108 7.28 21.32 6.26
N GLY A 109 6.61 21.23 7.41
CA GLY A 109 5.64 22.24 7.82
C GLY A 109 4.23 22.09 7.23
N GLU A 110 4.04 21.19 6.25
CA GLU A 110 2.78 21.08 5.50
C GLU A 110 1.57 20.88 6.42
N ARG A 111 0.51 21.66 6.17
CA ARG A 111 -0.62 21.68 7.09
C ARG A 111 -1.43 20.40 7.03
N ASN A 112 -1.73 19.94 5.82
CA ASN A 112 -2.50 18.72 5.55
C ASN A 112 -1.89 17.47 6.18
N ALA A 113 -0.57 17.42 6.32
CA ALA A 113 0.14 16.32 6.98
C ALA A 113 0.14 16.41 8.51
N ARG A 114 -0.61 17.31 9.13
CA ARG A 114 -0.76 17.41 10.58
C ARG A 114 -2.22 17.46 10.99
N LEU A 115 -2.45 17.19 12.27
CA LEU A 115 -3.74 17.33 12.92
C LEU A 115 -4.33 18.71 12.69
N LYS A 116 -5.67 18.81 12.62
CA LYS A 116 -6.36 20.09 12.50
C LYS A 116 -6.05 20.98 13.70
N THR A 117 -5.88 22.26 13.42
CA THR A 117 -5.81 23.35 14.40
C THR A 117 -7.22 23.86 14.74
N ASP A 118 -7.35 24.70 15.77
CA ASP A 118 -8.65 25.30 16.13
C ASP A 118 -9.26 26.10 14.96
N GLN A 119 -8.41 26.76 14.16
CA GLN A 119 -8.81 27.49 12.95
C GLN A 119 -9.35 26.58 11.84
N GLU A 120 -8.94 25.31 11.84
CA GLU A 120 -9.41 24.30 10.87
C GLU A 120 -10.61 23.50 11.39
N GLY A 121 -11.21 23.92 12.52
CA GLY A 121 -12.33 23.22 13.14
C GLY A 121 -11.89 21.93 13.83
N LYS A 122 -10.87 22.01 14.70
CA LYS A 122 -10.45 20.90 15.55
C LYS A 122 -11.58 20.49 16.50
N ASP A 123 -11.91 19.21 16.47
CA ASP A 123 -12.81 18.58 17.45
C ASP A 123 -12.14 18.40 18.82
N THR A 124 -12.92 18.57 19.89
CA THR A 124 -12.48 18.33 21.27
C THR A 124 -13.57 17.57 22.02
N PRO A 125 -13.34 16.30 22.44
CA PRO A 125 -12.12 15.52 22.24
C PRO A 125 -11.87 15.19 20.76
N ARG A 126 -10.60 14.97 20.38
CA ARG A 126 -10.27 14.58 19.00
C ARG A 126 -10.84 13.19 18.71
N PRO A 127 -11.56 13.01 17.60
CA PRO A 127 -12.02 11.69 17.20
C PRO A 127 -10.81 10.79 16.93
N GLN A 128 -10.99 9.49 17.13
CA GLN A 128 -10.02 8.46 16.75
C GLN A 128 -10.67 7.61 15.66
N VAL A 129 -9.91 7.20 14.66
CA VAL A 129 -10.43 6.26 13.68
C VAL A 129 -10.59 4.90 14.34
N SER A 130 -11.76 4.28 14.15
CA SER A 130 -11.92 2.87 14.45
C SER A 130 -11.29 2.08 13.31
N SER A 131 -10.28 1.28 13.60
CA SER A 131 -9.63 0.44 12.60
C SER A 131 -9.96 -1.03 12.86
N GLN A 132 -10.32 -1.76 11.80
CA GLN A 132 -10.61 -3.19 11.89
C GLN A 132 -9.34 -4.01 11.64
N GLN A 133 -9.02 -4.92 12.56
CA GLN A 133 -7.91 -5.84 12.36
C GLN A 133 -8.25 -6.90 11.30
N VAL A 134 -7.33 -7.17 10.39
CA VAL A 134 -7.41 -8.16 9.32
C VAL A 134 -6.10 -8.97 9.24
N THR A 135 -6.16 -10.22 8.81
CA THR A 135 -4.95 -11.03 8.63
C THR A 135 -4.06 -10.44 7.54
N ALA A 136 -2.74 -10.39 7.77
CA ALA A 136 -1.81 -9.89 6.76
C ALA A 136 -1.88 -10.76 5.48
N GLY A 137 -2.03 -10.10 4.32
CA GLY A 137 -2.19 -10.79 3.03
C GLY A 137 -3.61 -11.29 2.75
N SER A 138 -4.58 -11.07 3.64
CA SER A 138 -5.97 -11.50 3.42
C SER A 138 -6.82 -10.51 2.63
N THR A 139 -6.25 -9.35 2.29
CA THR A 139 -6.91 -8.31 1.48
C THR A 139 -5.95 -7.85 0.40
N ASP A 140 -6.48 -7.35 -0.71
CA ASP A 140 -5.68 -6.76 -1.79
C ASP A 140 -4.79 -5.60 -1.31
N LEU A 141 -5.27 -4.76 -0.39
CA LEU A 141 -4.47 -3.67 0.20
C LEU A 141 -3.30 -4.21 1.02
N SER A 142 -3.49 -5.27 1.81
CA SER A 142 -2.41 -5.90 2.57
C SER A 142 -1.45 -6.71 1.69
N VAL A 143 -1.92 -7.29 0.59
CA VAL A 143 -1.05 -7.87 -0.44
C VAL A 143 -0.23 -6.79 -1.14
N ALA A 144 -0.82 -5.63 -1.46
CA ALA A 144 -0.11 -4.52 -2.08
C ALA A 144 1.00 -3.95 -1.18
N THR A 145 0.81 -3.90 0.15
CA THR A 145 1.91 -3.53 1.07
C THR A 145 3.02 -4.57 1.10
N GLN A 146 2.70 -5.87 1.07
CA GLN A 146 3.69 -6.93 0.94
C GLN A 146 4.49 -6.78 -0.37
N MET A 147 3.83 -6.55 -1.50
CA MET A 147 4.47 -6.29 -2.79
C MET A 147 5.45 -5.11 -2.71
N ALA A 148 5.05 -3.99 -2.09
CA ALA A 148 5.92 -2.83 -1.93
C ALA A 148 7.11 -3.12 -1.01
N ARG A 149 6.91 -3.86 0.09
CA ARG A 149 8.03 -4.33 0.93
C ARG A 149 9.01 -5.19 0.16
N HIS A 150 8.51 -6.12 -0.66
CA HIS A 150 9.37 -6.91 -1.53
C HIS A 150 10.11 -6.05 -2.53
N ALA A 151 9.48 -5.05 -3.14
CA ALA A 151 10.15 -4.14 -4.05
C ALA A 151 11.28 -3.34 -3.34
N ASP A 152 11.00 -2.85 -2.13
CA ASP A 152 11.91 -2.01 -1.35
C ASP A 152 12.98 -2.79 -0.56
N GLN A 153 12.90 -4.13 -0.52
CA GLN A 153 13.69 -4.95 0.42
C GLN A 153 13.47 -4.55 1.90
N GLY A 154 12.28 -4.04 2.22
CA GLY A 154 12.01 -3.37 3.49
C GLY A 154 11.60 -4.31 4.61
N TYR A 155 12.51 -5.17 5.09
CA TYR A 155 12.23 -6.18 6.12
C TYR A 155 12.64 -5.79 7.55
N GLY A 156 13.07 -4.54 7.74
CA GLY A 156 13.57 -4.07 9.03
C GLY A 156 14.99 -4.54 9.32
N GLY A 157 15.41 -4.30 10.56
CA GLY A 157 16.75 -4.65 11.05
C GLY A 157 16.88 -4.29 12.53
N LEU A 158 18.09 -4.44 13.07
CA LEU A 158 18.36 -4.08 14.45
C LEU A 158 18.87 -2.63 14.54
N ASP A 159 18.38 -1.88 15.53
CA ASP A 159 18.94 -0.60 15.88
C ASP A 159 20.31 -0.73 16.59
N ARG A 160 20.93 0.39 16.95
CA ARG A 160 22.24 0.40 17.64
C ARG A 160 22.23 -0.27 19.02
N LYS A 161 21.06 -0.48 19.60
CA LYS A 161 20.86 -1.13 20.91
C LYS A 161 20.45 -2.60 20.75
N GLY A 162 20.35 -3.11 19.54
CA GLY A 162 19.94 -4.48 19.25
C GLY A 162 18.42 -4.68 19.24
N ASN A 163 17.61 -3.62 19.27
CA ASN A 163 16.15 -3.76 19.17
C ASN A 163 15.70 -3.84 17.72
N PHE A 164 14.74 -4.71 17.41
CA PHE A 164 14.16 -4.77 16.08
C PHE A 164 13.39 -3.48 15.74
N THR A 165 13.63 -2.98 14.53
CA THR A 165 12.94 -1.82 13.99
C THR A 165 12.62 -2.04 12.51
N SER A 166 11.46 -1.53 12.10
CA SER A 166 11.02 -1.57 10.71
C SER A 166 10.17 -0.34 10.37
N ASN A 167 10.24 0.09 9.12
CA ASN A 167 9.30 1.07 8.58
C ASN A 167 7.90 0.45 8.48
N ASN A 168 6.87 1.27 8.69
CA ASN A 168 5.49 0.87 8.43
C ASN A 168 5.17 1.05 6.95
N TYR A 169 4.30 0.23 6.37
CA TYR A 169 3.68 0.49 5.08
C TYR A 169 2.17 0.68 5.27
N ALA A 170 1.58 1.45 4.37
CA ALA A 170 0.14 1.59 4.23
C ALA A 170 -0.21 1.51 2.75
N ALA A 171 -1.46 1.16 2.46
CA ALA A 171 -2.02 1.14 1.12
C ALA A 171 -3.42 1.76 1.14
N ALA A 172 -3.72 2.65 0.21
CA ALA A 172 -5.06 3.20 0.03
C ALA A 172 -5.70 2.67 -1.25
N ARG A 173 -6.99 2.32 -1.19
CA ARG A 173 -7.83 2.27 -2.38
C ARG A 173 -8.31 3.67 -2.69
N VAL A 174 -8.10 4.09 -3.93
CA VAL A 174 -8.42 5.43 -4.40
C VAL A 174 -9.26 5.34 -5.66
N ASP A 175 -10.38 6.04 -5.68
CA ASP A 175 -11.20 6.19 -6.88
C ASP A 175 -10.40 6.95 -7.94
N GLY A 176 -10.33 6.41 -9.17
CA GLY A 176 -9.62 7.02 -10.27
C GLY A 176 -10.23 8.36 -10.68
N ALA A 177 -9.37 9.32 -11.04
CA ALA A 177 -9.84 10.58 -11.60
C ALA A 177 -10.33 10.39 -13.04
N ASN A 178 -11.04 11.39 -13.58
CA ASN A 178 -11.37 11.46 -15.01
C ASN A 178 -12.14 10.22 -15.54
N GLY A 179 -12.96 9.60 -14.69
CA GLY A 179 -13.71 8.39 -15.04
C GLY A 179 -12.84 7.14 -15.23
N LYS A 180 -11.56 7.19 -14.82
CA LYS A 180 -10.70 6.00 -14.77
C LYS A 180 -11.10 5.14 -13.58
N GLY A 181 -10.96 3.82 -13.72
CA GLY A 181 -11.16 2.87 -12.63
C GLY A 181 -10.24 3.17 -11.43
N ASP A 182 -10.60 2.60 -10.29
CA ASP A 182 -9.85 2.72 -9.04
C ASP A 182 -8.43 2.15 -9.12
N PHE A 183 -7.65 2.45 -8.09
CA PHE A 183 -6.28 1.98 -7.95
C PHE A 183 -5.88 1.86 -6.49
N ILE A 184 -4.73 1.21 -6.27
CA ILE A 184 -4.08 1.11 -4.97
C ILE A 184 -2.83 1.99 -4.97
N LEU A 185 -2.70 2.89 -3.98
CA LEU A 185 -1.46 3.63 -3.73
C LEU A 185 -0.81 3.13 -2.43
N VAL A 186 0.43 2.69 -2.53
CA VAL A 186 1.22 2.18 -1.40
C VAL A 186 2.34 3.16 -1.08
N ALA A 187 2.60 3.38 0.20
CA ALA A 187 3.77 4.13 0.65
C ALA A 187 4.26 3.61 2.00
N ARG A 188 5.54 3.83 2.28
CA ARG A 188 6.13 3.56 3.59
C ARG A 188 6.39 4.80 4.40
N SER A 189 6.47 4.61 5.72
CA SER A 189 7.02 5.60 6.63
C SER A 189 8.47 5.90 6.27
N ASN A 190 8.86 7.16 6.40
CA ASN A 190 10.22 7.62 6.17
C ASN A 190 10.54 8.85 7.04
N GLY A 191 11.56 8.71 7.89
CA GLY A 191 12.00 9.76 8.80
C GLY A 191 10.87 10.16 9.75
N TYR A 192 10.48 11.43 9.72
CA TYR A 192 9.40 11.97 10.56
C TYR A 192 7.98 11.77 9.99
N ARG A 193 7.84 11.06 8.86
CA ARG A 193 6.55 10.92 8.15
C ARG A 193 6.04 9.49 8.24
N HIS A 194 4.79 9.36 8.65
CA HIS A 194 4.08 8.09 8.71
C HIS A 194 3.42 7.77 7.38
N SER A 195 3.39 6.50 7.00
CA SER A 195 2.84 5.97 5.74
C SER A 195 1.45 6.51 5.37
N GLU A 196 0.55 6.62 6.35
CA GLU A 196 -0.83 7.10 6.19
C GLU A 196 -0.84 8.55 5.69
N ARG A 197 0.06 9.37 6.24
CA ARG A 197 0.22 10.78 5.86
C ARG A 197 0.94 10.91 4.52
N MET A 198 1.83 9.98 4.18
CA MET A 198 2.46 9.95 2.86
C MET A 198 1.40 9.80 1.77
N ILE A 199 0.44 8.90 1.98
CA ILE A 199 -0.61 8.58 1.02
C ILE A 199 -1.67 9.67 0.95
N GLY A 200 -2.20 10.14 2.09
CA GLY A 200 -3.34 11.07 2.06
C GLY A 200 -2.97 12.51 1.71
N THR A 201 -1.74 12.95 1.97
CA THR A 201 -1.35 14.35 1.81
C THR A 201 -1.48 14.87 0.37
N PRO A 202 -1.06 14.15 -0.69
CA PRO A 202 -1.30 14.57 -2.08
C PRO A 202 -2.76 14.89 -2.39
N PHE A 203 -3.69 14.03 -1.96
CA PHE A 203 -5.12 14.21 -2.21
C PHE A 203 -5.71 15.36 -1.38
N LEU A 204 -5.31 15.47 -0.11
CA LEU A 204 -5.68 16.61 0.73
C LEU A 204 -5.17 17.94 0.18
N ARG A 205 -3.99 17.94 -0.47
CA ARG A 205 -3.44 19.15 -1.11
C ARG A 205 -4.32 19.62 -2.28
N GLN A 206 -4.93 18.69 -2.98
CA GLN A 206 -5.82 18.95 -4.11
C GLN A 206 -7.29 19.12 -3.70
N GLY A 207 -7.65 18.88 -2.44
CA GLY A 207 -9.05 18.88 -1.98
C GLY A 207 -9.86 17.68 -2.46
N GLU A 208 -9.18 16.54 -2.66
CA GLU A 208 -9.76 15.31 -3.18
C GLU A 208 -9.69 14.15 -2.18
N GLU A 209 -9.68 14.45 -0.88
CA GLU A 209 -9.60 13.46 0.20
C GLU A 209 -10.67 12.36 0.09
N ASN A 210 -11.85 12.69 -0.43
CA ASN A 210 -12.98 11.77 -0.57
C ASN A 210 -12.74 10.68 -1.62
N ARG A 211 -11.72 10.79 -2.47
CA ARG A 211 -11.32 9.72 -3.39
C ARG A 211 -10.68 8.55 -2.66
N ILE A 212 -10.14 8.75 -1.45
CA ILE A 212 -9.57 7.67 -0.63
C ILE A 212 -10.72 6.97 0.08
N THR A 213 -11.14 5.82 -0.42
CA THR A 213 -12.30 5.09 0.10
C THR A 213 -11.91 4.07 1.18
N GLN A 214 -10.70 3.52 1.08
CA GLN A 214 -10.17 2.57 2.06
C GLN A 214 -8.69 2.84 2.31
N LEU A 215 -8.24 2.60 3.55
CA LEU A 215 -6.84 2.65 3.92
C LEU A 215 -6.50 1.45 4.80
N TYR A 216 -5.48 0.71 4.39
CA TYR A 216 -4.84 -0.33 5.18
C TYR A 216 -3.53 0.20 5.73
N THR A 217 -3.26 -0.03 7.02
CA THR A 217 -1.98 0.26 7.67
C THR A 217 -1.44 -1.04 8.24
N GLU A 218 -0.19 -1.41 7.98
CA GLU A 218 0.26 -2.73 8.46
C GLU A 218 0.17 -2.87 9.98
N ARG A 219 0.62 -1.83 10.68
CA ARG A 219 0.45 -1.69 12.13
C ARG A 219 -0.72 -0.80 12.45
N ALA A 220 -1.38 -1.08 13.57
CA ALA A 220 -2.46 -0.26 14.12
C ALA A 220 -2.04 1.22 14.13
N PRO A 221 -2.91 2.14 13.67
CA PRO A 221 -2.59 3.56 13.63
C PRO A 221 -2.19 4.06 15.01
N CYS A 222 -1.11 4.84 15.10
CA CYS A 222 -0.73 5.41 16.39
C CYS A 222 -1.81 6.38 16.91
N ASP A 223 -2.11 6.28 18.20
CA ASP A 223 -3.08 7.10 18.95
C ASP A 223 -2.40 8.15 19.84
N THR A 224 -1.07 8.07 19.96
CA THR A 224 -0.23 8.97 20.75
C THR A 224 0.85 9.65 19.87
N GLY A 225 1.43 10.73 20.39
CA GLY A 225 2.48 11.49 19.70
C GLY A 225 1.98 12.13 18.40
N VAL A 226 2.44 11.62 17.26
CA VAL A 226 1.98 12.07 15.93
C VAL A 226 0.48 11.87 15.78
N ASN A 227 -0.09 10.82 16.39
CA ASN A 227 -1.51 10.46 16.40
C ASN A 227 -2.11 10.38 14.98
N CYS A 228 -1.79 9.30 14.27
CA CYS A 228 -2.33 9.04 12.93
C CYS A 228 -3.82 8.66 12.98
N SER A 229 -4.28 8.04 14.06
CA SER A 229 -5.69 7.71 14.26
C SER A 229 -6.57 8.97 14.22
N ALA A 230 -6.25 9.98 15.00
CA ALA A 230 -6.95 11.28 14.96
C ALA A 230 -6.79 12.01 13.64
N TRP A 231 -5.60 11.95 13.05
CA TRP A 231 -5.35 12.61 11.78
C TRP A 231 -6.23 12.05 10.66
N MET A 232 -6.39 10.73 10.58
CA MET A 232 -7.28 10.11 9.61
C MET A 232 -8.74 10.44 9.90
N ALA A 233 -9.19 10.37 11.16
CA ALA A 233 -10.56 10.74 11.50
C ALA A 233 -10.90 12.18 11.11
N GLU A 234 -9.96 13.11 11.26
CA GLU A 234 -10.16 14.53 10.95
C GLU A 234 -10.02 14.86 9.46
N ARG A 235 -9.08 14.22 8.76
CA ARG A 235 -8.70 14.57 7.38
C ARG A 235 -9.29 13.64 6.34
N LEU A 236 -9.57 12.39 6.71
CA LEU A 236 -10.09 11.33 5.85
C LEU A 236 -11.37 10.70 6.47
N PRO A 237 -12.40 11.50 6.80
CA PRO A 237 -13.54 11.04 7.61
C PRO A 237 -14.38 9.95 6.94
N ASN A 238 -14.31 9.83 5.61
CA ASN A 238 -15.09 8.87 4.82
C ASN A 238 -14.30 7.62 4.44
N THR A 239 -13.10 7.44 4.99
CA THR A 239 -12.21 6.32 4.66
C THR A 239 -12.36 5.19 5.66
N ALA A 240 -12.65 3.97 5.17
CA ALA A 240 -12.62 2.77 6.01
C ALA A 240 -11.17 2.36 6.31
N VAL A 241 -10.83 2.12 7.58
CA VAL A 241 -9.46 1.82 8.01
C VAL A 241 -9.32 0.39 8.52
N THR A 242 -8.31 -0.31 8.03
CA THR A 242 -7.94 -1.67 8.48
C THR A 242 -6.46 -1.76 8.86
N HIS A 243 -6.09 -2.72 9.70
CA HIS A 243 -4.69 -2.99 10.04
C HIS A 243 -4.42 -4.48 10.30
N SER A 244 -3.16 -4.92 10.39
CA SER A 244 -2.84 -6.33 10.68
C SER A 244 -2.19 -6.58 12.03
N PHE A 245 -1.26 -5.73 12.43
CA PHE A 245 -0.44 -5.91 13.63
C PHE A 245 -0.70 -4.81 14.65
N GLY A 246 -0.31 -5.01 15.91
CA GLY A 246 -0.30 -3.93 16.90
C GLY A 246 0.62 -2.76 16.49
N ALA A 247 0.51 -1.64 17.21
CA ALA A 247 1.26 -0.42 16.89
C ALA A 247 2.81 -0.58 17.01
N GLY A 248 3.27 -1.59 17.75
CA GLY A 248 4.68 -1.86 18.04
C GLY A 248 5.43 -2.65 16.95
N ASN A 249 6.65 -3.08 17.27
CA ASN A 249 7.47 -3.93 16.39
C ASN A 249 7.44 -5.41 16.81
N ASP A 250 6.75 -5.76 17.90
CA ASP A 250 6.85 -7.07 18.55
C ASP A 250 6.35 -8.21 17.67
N GLU A 251 5.28 -7.99 16.89
CA GLU A 251 4.80 -8.97 15.91
C GLU A 251 5.61 -8.90 14.61
N MET A 252 6.05 -7.70 14.23
CA MET A 252 6.80 -7.46 12.98
C MET A 252 8.13 -8.21 12.95
N GLN A 253 8.80 -8.37 14.11
CA GLN A 253 10.08 -9.07 14.19
C GLN A 253 9.99 -10.56 13.79
N PHE A 254 8.80 -11.17 13.90
CA PHE A 254 8.54 -12.54 13.51
C PHE A 254 7.96 -12.63 12.11
N TYR A 255 7.03 -11.73 11.78
CA TYR A 255 6.38 -11.70 10.48
C TYR A 255 7.32 -11.35 9.32
N LEU A 256 8.19 -10.34 9.49
CA LEU A 256 9.00 -9.82 8.37
C LEU A 256 10.05 -10.82 7.85
N PRO A 257 10.72 -11.64 8.68
CA PRO A 257 11.56 -12.73 8.19
C PRO A 257 10.79 -13.78 7.38
N GLU A 258 9.56 -14.14 7.80
CA GLU A 258 8.72 -15.09 7.05
C GLU A 258 8.30 -14.51 5.70
N LEU A 259 7.88 -13.25 5.68
CA LEU A 259 7.57 -12.53 4.44
C LEU A 259 8.80 -12.43 3.53
N GLN A 260 9.99 -12.19 4.07
CA GLN A 260 11.21 -12.16 3.27
C GLN A 260 11.49 -13.50 2.57
N ALA A 261 11.22 -14.61 3.27
CA ALA A 261 11.44 -15.96 2.76
C ALA A 261 10.40 -16.38 1.70
N SER A 262 9.24 -15.73 1.63
CA SER A 262 8.16 -16.07 0.70
C SER A 262 8.28 -15.44 -0.69
N ARG A 263 9.47 -14.96 -1.06
CA ARG A 263 9.74 -14.39 -2.39
C ARG A 263 9.76 -15.43 -3.51
#